data_AF-A0A2N1RXA9-F1
#
_entry.id   AF-A0A2N1RXA9-F1
#
_cell.length_a   1.000
_cell.length_b   1.000
_cell.length_c   1.000
_cell.angle_alpha   90.00
_cell.angle_beta   90.00
_cell.angle_gamma   90.00
#
_symmetry.space_group_name_H-M   'P 1'
#
loop_
_entity.id
_entity.type
_entity.pdbx_description
1 polymer ?
#
loop_
_entity_poly.entity_id
_entity_poly.type
_entity_poly.pdbx_seq_one_letter_code
_entity_poly.pdbx_strand_id
1 'polypeptide(L)'
;MAKRTKYLIDKGFQLRTAFSIIGVVAAVSLIILSTIAASVVYNNEKINNIYQIEDNIFQGMQTANVNGQPDEDYRSTVAMLTKIHDNNLNNINKLAEYNRYLLIALILCVIFQGFILFIMIIRITHRISGPIYVMSNYIKEIINGDMPDPRPLRDKDELKKFYNLFVDLVDSIKEKHK
;
A
#
# COMPACT_ATOMS: atom_id res chain seq x y z
N MET A 1 2.60 -14.70 -35.56
CA MET A 1 1.34 -14.32 -34.86
C MET A 1 1.50 -12.93 -34.26
N ALA A 2 0.75 -11.94 -34.74
CA ALA A 2 0.85 -10.57 -34.25
C ALA A 2 0.47 -10.50 -32.75
N LYS A 3 1.35 -9.90 -31.93
CA LYS A 3 1.14 -9.70 -30.49
C LYS A 3 -0.14 -8.87 -30.31
N ARG A 4 -1.16 -9.41 -29.63
CA ARG A 4 -2.39 -8.66 -29.30
C ARG A 4 -2.06 -7.63 -28.20
N THR A 5 -1.72 -6.41 -28.59
CA THR A 5 -1.08 -5.39 -27.73
C THR A 5 -2.02 -4.52 -26.90
N LYS A 6 -3.34 -4.53 -27.11
CA LYS A 6 -4.28 -3.70 -26.33
C LYS A 6 -4.69 -4.40 -25.02
N TYR A 7 -4.25 -3.83 -23.89
CA TYR A 7 -4.63 -4.23 -22.52
C TYR A 7 -5.95 -3.61 -22.03
N LEU A 8 -6.33 -2.47 -22.61
CA LEU A 8 -7.60 -1.81 -22.34
C LEU A 8 -8.59 -2.21 -23.42
N ILE A 9 -9.41 -3.22 -23.15
CA ILE A 9 -10.46 -3.69 -24.06
C ILE A 9 -11.78 -3.02 -23.67
N ASP A 10 -12.18 -3.17 -22.41
CA ASP A 10 -13.37 -2.52 -21.84
C ASP A 10 -12.94 -1.48 -20.80
N LYS A 11 -12.60 -0.28 -21.29
CA LYS A 11 -12.15 0.84 -20.44
C LYS A 11 -13.17 1.19 -19.35
N GLY A 12 -14.47 1.08 -19.65
CA GLY A 12 -15.53 1.41 -18.72
C GLY A 12 -15.55 0.46 -17.53
N PHE A 13 -15.62 -0.84 -17.80
CA PHE A 13 -15.59 -1.86 -16.75
C PHE A 13 -14.27 -1.86 -15.98
N GLN A 14 -13.14 -1.90 -16.69
CA GLN A 14 -11.81 -2.04 -16.08
C GLN A 14 -11.47 -0.87 -15.15
N LEU A 15 -11.70 0.37 -15.60
CA LEU A 15 -11.41 1.55 -14.78
C LEU A 15 -12.42 1.68 -13.63
N ARG A 16 -13.71 1.43 -13.86
CA ARG A 16 -14.73 1.49 -12.79
C ARG A 16 -14.40 0.52 -11.66
N THR A 17 -14.04 -0.72 -11.99
CA THR A 17 -13.65 -1.73 -10.98
C THR A 17 -12.34 -1.34 -10.29
N ALA A 18 -11.33 -0.89 -11.05
CA ALA A 18 -10.06 -0.45 -10.47
C ALA A 18 -10.24 0.72 -9.49
N PHE A 19 -10.92 1.79 -9.89
CA PHE A 19 -11.15 2.95 -9.03
C PHE A 19 -12.06 2.63 -7.83
N SER A 20 -13.06 1.77 -8.00
CA SER A 20 -13.93 1.36 -6.88
C SER A 20 -13.14 0.61 -5.80
N ILE A 21 -12.33 -0.38 -6.19
CA ILE A 21 -11.54 -1.16 -5.22
C ILE A 21 -10.45 -0.28 -4.60
N ILE A 22 -9.73 0.52 -5.40
CA ILE A 22 -8.70 1.43 -4.90
C ILE A 22 -9.30 2.46 -3.94
N GLY A 23 -10.48 2.99 -4.24
CA GLY A 23 -11.17 3.93 -3.35
C GLY A 23 -11.48 3.32 -1.98
N VAL A 24 -11.98 2.08 -1.94
CA VAL A 24 -12.22 1.36 -0.69
C VAL A 24 -10.92 1.13 0.09
N VAL A 25 -9.86 0.65 -0.59
CA VAL A 25 -8.56 0.41 0.04
C VAL A 25 -7.93 1.71 0.55
N ALA A 26 -8.05 2.80 -0.20
CA ALA A 26 -7.56 4.11 0.20
C ALA A 26 -8.30 4.63 1.44
N ALA A 27 -9.62 4.46 1.51
CA ALA A 27 -10.41 4.85 2.68
C ALA A 27 -9.96 4.10 3.95
N VAL A 28 -9.78 2.77 3.86
CA VAL A 28 -9.27 1.96 4.98
C VAL A 28 -7.85 2.39 5.37
N SER A 29 -6.98 2.63 4.37
CA SER A 29 -5.61 3.08 4.61
C SER A 29 -5.57 4.44 5.29
N LEU A 30 -6.48 5.35 4.93
CA LEU A 30 -6.63 6.68 5.54
C LEU A 30 -6.99 6.58 7.03
N ILE A 31 -7.91 5.68 7.39
CA ILE A 31 -8.28 5.44 8.79
C ILE A 31 -7.05 4.98 9.58
N ILE A 32 -6.34 3.96 9.08
CA ILE A 32 -5.14 3.41 9.73
C ILE A 32 -4.06 4.49 9.88
N LEU A 33 -3.79 5.23 8.80
CA LEU A 33 -2.82 6.33 8.78
C LEU A 33 -3.17 7.41 9.80
N SER A 34 -4.45 7.77 9.90
CA SER A 34 -4.92 8.81 10.82
C SER A 34 -4.71 8.39 12.28
N THR A 35 -5.02 7.12 12.61
CA THR A 35 -4.80 6.57 13.96
C THR A 35 -3.31 6.56 14.31
N ILE A 36 -2.46 6.09 13.40
CA ILE A 36 -1.01 6.02 13.63
C ILE A 36 -0.41 7.42 13.74
N ALA A 37 -0.78 8.34 12.85
CA ALA A 37 -0.31 9.73 12.90
C ALA A 37 -0.67 10.40 14.22
N ALA A 38 -1.92 10.26 14.68
CA ALA A 38 -2.36 10.79 15.97
C ALA A 38 -1.53 10.21 17.14
N SER A 39 -1.27 8.90 17.13
CA SER A 39 -0.43 8.25 18.13
C SER A 39 1.00 8.77 18.13
N VAL A 40 1.60 8.94 16.95
CA VAL A 40 2.97 9.47 16.81
C VAL A 40 3.07 10.91 17.29
N VAL A 41 2.11 11.77 16.94
CA VAL A 41 2.09 13.17 17.40
C VAL A 41 1.98 13.24 18.94
N TYR A 42 1.04 12.50 19.52
CA TYR A 42 0.87 12.43 20.97
C TYR A 42 2.14 11.93 21.69
N ASN A 43 2.77 10.88 21.15
CA ASN A 43 4.01 10.35 21.71
C ASN A 43 5.18 11.35 21.56
N ASN A 44 5.27 12.06 20.45
CA ASN A 44 6.32 13.06 20.23
C ASN A 44 6.21 14.24 21.21
N GLU A 45 5.00 14.74 21.49
CA GLU A 45 4.81 15.77 22.53
C GLU A 45 5.26 15.27 23.91
N LYS A 46 4.89 14.04 24.27
CA LYS A 46 5.32 13.43 25.53
C LYS A 46 6.84 13.28 25.61
N ILE A 47 7.48 12.87 24.52
CA ILE A 47 8.94 12.74 24.42
C ILE A 47 9.60 14.11 24.61
N ASN A 48 9.08 15.17 23.97
CA ASN A 48 9.62 16.52 24.13
C ASN A 48 9.48 17.04 25.57
N ASN A 49 8.38 16.74 26.24
CA ASN A 49 8.21 17.09 27.65
C ASN A 49 9.22 16.37 28.55
N ILE A 50 9.48 15.08 28.30
CA ILE A 50 10.51 14.32 29.02
C ILE A 50 11.89 14.92 28.79
N TYR A 51 12.23 15.27 27.54
CA TYR A 51 13.47 15.94 27.19
C TYR A 51 13.67 17.23 28.01
N GLN A 52 12.65 18.10 28.04
CA GLN A 52 12.72 19.36 28.79
C GLN A 52 12.82 19.15 30.30
N ILE A 53 12.10 18.18 30.86
CA ILE A 53 12.17 17.86 32.29
C ILE A 53 13.56 17.34 32.67
N GLU A 54 14.10 16.39 31.89
CA GLU A 54 15.43 15.82 32.13
C GLU A 54 16.51 16.92 32.10
N ASP A 55 16.48 17.77 31.09
CA ASP A 55 17.44 18.87 30.95
C ASP A 55 17.33 19.89 32.09
N ASN A 56 16.12 20.30 32.46
CA ASN A 56 15.90 21.22 33.58
C ASN A 56 16.35 20.63 34.93
N ILE A 57 16.11 19.34 35.18
CA ILE A 57 16.59 18.66 36.40
C ILE A 57 18.11 18.65 36.43
N PHE A 58 18.75 18.30 35.31
CA PHE A 58 20.21 18.25 35.23
C PHE A 58 20.86 19.63 35.45
N GLN A 59 20.31 20.69 34.83
CA GLN A 59 20.76 22.06 35.04
C GLN A 59 20.50 22.53 36.49
N GLY A 60 19.35 22.19 37.06
CA GLY A 60 19.03 22.47 38.47
C GLY A 60 19.99 21.81 39.45
N MET A 61 20.39 20.56 39.20
CA MET A 61 21.39 19.86 40.01
C MET A 61 22.78 20.50 39.92
N GLN A 62 23.19 20.92 38.73
CA GLN A 62 24.48 21.60 38.53
C GLN A 62 24.55 22.95 39.24
N THR A 63 23.45 23.71 39.23
CA THR A 63 23.37 25.03 39.87
C THR A 63 23.21 24.97 41.39
N ALA A 64 22.53 23.96 41.93
CA ALA A 64 22.32 23.82 43.37
C ALA A 64 23.58 23.42 44.16
N ASN A 65 24.53 22.72 43.55
CA ASN A 65 25.76 22.25 44.20
C ASN A 65 26.95 23.23 44.13
N VAL A 66 26.75 24.46 43.64
CA VAL A 66 27.83 25.46 43.47
C VAL A 66 28.33 26.05 44.80
N ASN A 67 27.66 25.77 45.94
CA ASN A 67 27.95 26.41 47.24
C ASN A 67 28.93 25.65 48.15
N GLY A 68 29.42 24.47 47.79
CA GLY A 68 30.45 23.72 48.53
C GLY A 68 31.71 23.55 47.68
N GLN A 69 32.90 23.59 48.29
CA GLN A 69 34.14 23.22 47.59
C GLN A 69 33.98 21.79 47.03
N PRO A 70 33.96 21.61 45.71
CA PRO A 70 33.68 20.30 45.13
C PRO A 70 34.86 19.37 45.45
N ASP A 71 34.60 18.32 46.23
CA ASP A 71 35.55 17.24 46.43
C ASP A 71 35.77 16.47 45.13
N GLU A 72 36.84 15.67 45.07
CA GLU A 72 37.22 14.93 43.87
C GLU A 72 36.12 13.92 43.44
N ASP A 73 35.43 13.34 44.43
CA ASP A 73 34.33 12.40 44.26
C ASP A 73 33.09 13.05 43.61
N TYR A 74 32.73 14.26 44.05
CA TYR A 74 31.66 15.05 43.46
C TYR A 74 31.94 15.37 41.98
N ARG A 75 33.17 15.77 41.66
CA ARG A 75 33.55 16.08 40.26
C ARG A 75 33.45 14.85 39.36
N SER A 76 33.89 13.68 39.83
CA SER A 76 33.74 12.43 39.06
C SER A 76 32.28 12.02 38.89
N THR A 77 31.46 12.19 39.93
CA THR A 77 30.03 11.86 39.90
C THR A 77 29.29 12.76 38.92
N VAL A 78 29.54 14.07 38.95
CA VAL A 78 28.94 15.01 37.99
C VAL A 78 29.38 14.66 36.57
N ALA A 79 30.66 14.38 36.33
CA ALA A 79 31.14 14.02 35.00
C ALA A 79 30.50 12.71 34.48
N MET A 80 30.24 11.74 35.34
CA MET A 80 29.52 10.52 34.99
C MET A 80 28.05 10.83 34.65
N LEU A 81 27.38 11.65 35.46
CA LEU A 81 25.99 12.04 35.24
C LEU A 81 25.83 12.86 33.96
N THR A 82 26.76 13.77 33.62
CA THR A 82 26.77 14.49 32.35
C THR A 82 26.80 13.53 31.17
N LYS A 83 27.67 12.52 31.21
CA LYS A 83 27.73 11.51 30.13
C LYS A 83 26.44 10.70 30.01
N ILE A 84 25.80 10.36 31.12
CA ILE A 84 24.52 9.65 31.11
C ILE A 84 23.42 10.53 30.53
N HIS A 85 23.33 11.79 30.98
CA HIS A 85 22.40 12.80 30.48
C HIS A 85 22.55 12.98 28.97
N ASP A 86 23.77 13.19 28.48
CA ASP A 86 24.05 13.35 27.06
C ASP A 86 23.62 12.12 26.25
N ASN A 87 23.87 10.92 26.77
CA ASN A 87 23.43 9.68 26.12
C ASN A 87 21.90 9.54 26.09
N ASN A 88 21.21 9.90 27.17
CA ASN A 88 19.76 9.87 27.25
C ASN A 88 19.13 10.86 26.27
N LEU A 89 19.58 12.12 26.25
CA LEU A 89 19.11 13.14 25.31
C LEU A 89 19.33 12.71 23.86
N ASN A 90 20.49 12.11 23.55
CA ASN A 90 20.77 11.57 22.23
C ASN A 90 19.81 10.42 21.86
N ASN A 91 19.48 9.53 22.80
CA ASN A 91 18.52 8.45 22.56
C ASN A 91 17.10 8.97 22.37
N ILE A 92 16.70 9.97 23.15
CA ILE A 92 15.40 10.66 23.02
C ILE A 92 15.26 11.31 21.64
N ASN A 93 16.30 12.05 21.20
CA ASN A 93 16.33 12.67 19.88
C ASN A 93 16.22 11.63 18.76
N LYS A 94 16.98 10.52 18.85
CA LYS A 94 16.88 9.41 17.88
C LYS A 94 15.48 8.81 17.83
N LEU A 95 14.80 8.65 18.97
CA LEU A 95 13.44 8.12 19.02
C LEU A 95 12.45 9.03 18.29
N ALA A 96 12.55 10.35 18.47
CA ALA A 96 11.74 11.32 17.76
C ALA A 96 12.02 11.29 16.24
N GLU A 97 13.28 11.15 15.83
CA GLU A 97 13.65 11.02 14.41
C GLU A 97 13.12 9.72 13.78
N TYR A 98 13.22 8.59 14.48
CA TYR A 98 12.67 7.31 14.00
C TYR A 98 11.15 7.38 13.80
N ASN A 99 10.43 8.03 14.70
CA ASN A 99 9.00 8.26 14.54
C ASN A 99 8.68 9.03 13.25
N ARG A 100 9.48 10.06 12.92
CA ARG A 100 9.34 10.81 11.68
C ARG A 100 9.63 9.95 10.45
N TYR A 101 10.72 9.19 10.45
CA TYR A 101 11.06 8.28 9.35
C TYR A 101 10.01 7.18 9.15
N LEU A 102 9.46 6.64 10.25
CA LEU A 102 8.40 5.64 10.21
C LEU A 102 7.15 6.19 9.52
N LEU A 103 6.71 7.41 9.86
CA LEU A 103 5.57 8.05 9.19
C LEU A 103 5.79 8.22 7.68
N ILE A 104 6.96 8.72 7.27
CA ILE A 104 7.31 8.89 5.85
C ILE A 104 7.32 7.53 5.14
N ALA A 105 7.95 6.52 5.73
CA ALA A 105 8.01 5.17 5.18
C ALA A 105 6.61 4.55 5.01
N LEU A 106 5.71 4.78 5.97
CA LEU A 106 4.34 4.28 5.94
C LEU A 106 3.54 4.92 4.81
N ILE A 107 3.65 6.24 4.63
CA ILE A 107 3.01 6.96 3.50
C ILE A 107 3.49 6.39 2.16
N LEU A 108 4.82 6.22 2.00
CA LEU A 108 5.40 5.63 0.80
C LEU A 108 4.89 4.21 0.55
N CYS A 109 4.77 3.40 1.61
CA CYS A 109 4.24 2.05 1.53
C CYS A 109 2.79 2.03 1.01
N VAL A 110 1.92 2.91 1.51
CA VAL A 110 0.53 3.01 1.06
C VAL A 110 0.43 3.42 -0.41
N ILE A 111 1.23 4.40 -0.85
CA ILE A 111 1.28 4.83 -2.26
C ILE A 111 1.73 3.66 -3.15
N PHE A 112 2.80 2.96 -2.73
CA PHE A 112 3.34 1.83 -3.46
C PHE A 112 2.35 0.66 -3.54
N GLN A 113 1.65 0.35 -2.45
CA GLN A 113 0.58 -0.63 -2.41
C GLN A 113 -0.55 -0.26 -3.38
N GLY A 114 -0.98 1.01 -3.40
CA GLY A 114 -2.00 1.50 -4.33
C GLY A 114 -1.59 1.29 -5.80
N PHE A 115 -0.33 1.57 -6.13
CA PHE A 115 0.22 1.34 -7.47
C PHE A 115 0.21 -0.14 -7.86
N ILE A 116 0.65 -1.03 -6.97
CA ILE A 116 0.62 -2.48 -7.19
C ILE A 116 -0.82 -2.96 -7.43
N LEU A 117 -1.75 -2.55 -6.57
CA LEU A 117 -3.15 -2.95 -6.67
C LEU A 117 -3.78 -2.48 -7.98
N PHE A 118 -3.48 -1.25 -8.42
CA PHE A 118 -3.95 -0.75 -9.71
C PHE A 118 -3.49 -1.64 -10.87
N ILE A 119 -2.21 -1.98 -10.94
CA ILE A 119 -1.67 -2.85 -11.98
C ILE A 119 -2.31 -4.24 -11.91
N MET A 120 -2.50 -4.77 -10.70
CA MET A 120 -3.09 -6.09 -10.48
C MET A 120 -4.54 -6.15 -10.99
N ILE A 121 -5.37 -5.17 -10.63
CA ILE A 121 -6.79 -5.12 -11.04
C ILE A 121 -6.90 -4.95 -12.55
N ILE A 122 -6.09 -4.09 -13.17
CA ILE A 122 -6.08 -3.95 -14.63
C ILE A 122 -5.68 -5.27 -15.31
N ARG A 123 -4.71 -6.01 -14.75
CA ARG A 123 -4.34 -7.32 -15.30
C ARG A 123 -5.45 -8.35 -15.19
N ILE A 124 -6.12 -8.44 -14.05
CA ILE A 124 -7.21 -9.39 -13.82
C ILE A 124 -8.40 -9.05 -14.73
N THR A 125 -8.84 -7.80 -14.71
CA THR A 125 -9.98 -7.35 -15.52
C THR A 125 -9.71 -7.50 -17.02
N HIS A 126 -8.47 -7.32 -17.49
CA HIS A 126 -8.10 -7.63 -18.87
C HIS A 126 -8.26 -9.12 -19.24
N ARG A 127 -7.86 -10.03 -18.35
CA ARG A 127 -8.01 -11.48 -18.54
C ARG A 127 -9.48 -11.95 -18.51
N ILE A 128 -10.38 -11.13 -17.99
CA ILE A 128 -11.84 -11.35 -17.98
C ILE A 128 -12.48 -10.72 -19.21
N SER A 129 -12.25 -9.43 -19.47
CA SER A 129 -12.86 -8.67 -20.57
C SER A 129 -12.45 -9.21 -21.95
N GLY A 130 -11.25 -9.76 -22.10
CA GLY A 130 -10.79 -10.34 -23.37
C GLY A 130 -11.69 -11.46 -23.90
N PRO A 131 -11.87 -12.56 -23.13
CA PRO A 131 -12.82 -13.61 -23.46
C PRO A 131 -14.25 -13.12 -23.69
N ILE A 132 -14.76 -12.24 -22.82
CA ILE A 132 -16.12 -11.69 -22.94
C ILE A 132 -16.27 -10.99 -24.30
N TYR A 133 -15.34 -10.11 -24.65
CA TYR A 133 -15.37 -9.40 -25.93
C TYR A 133 -15.39 -10.34 -27.13
N VAL A 134 -14.60 -11.42 -27.09
CA VAL A 134 -14.55 -12.44 -28.16
C VAL A 134 -15.89 -13.17 -28.26
N MET A 135 -16.43 -13.68 -27.15
CA MET A 135 -17.72 -14.37 -27.14
C MET A 135 -18.85 -13.45 -27.59
N SER A 136 -18.87 -12.18 -27.17
CA SER A 136 -19.88 -11.21 -27.60
C SER A 136 -19.88 -10.99 -29.12
N ASN A 137 -18.71 -11.01 -29.77
CA ASN A 137 -18.65 -10.90 -31.23
C ASN A 137 -19.18 -12.17 -31.91
N TYR A 138 -18.80 -13.35 -31.44
CA TYR A 138 -19.34 -14.61 -31.98
C TYR A 138 -20.85 -14.73 -31.78
N ILE A 139 -21.38 -14.28 -30.63
CA ILE A 139 -22.82 -14.21 -30.41
C ILE A 139 -23.49 -13.29 -31.44
N LYS A 140 -22.89 -12.14 -31.77
CA LYS A 140 -23.41 -11.24 -32.81
C LYS A 140 -23.40 -11.88 -34.20
N GLU A 141 -22.34 -12.60 -34.55
CA GLU A 141 -22.27 -13.37 -35.81
C GLU A 141 -23.43 -14.38 -35.89
N ILE A 142 -23.67 -15.15 -34.82
CA ILE A 142 -24.79 -16.10 -34.74
C ILE A 142 -26.14 -15.41 -34.86
N ILE A 143 -26.33 -14.27 -34.18
CA ILE A 143 -27.57 -13.47 -34.28
C ILE A 143 -27.81 -13.00 -35.72
N ASN A 144 -26.76 -12.70 -36.48
CA ASN A 144 -26.84 -12.29 -37.87
C ASN A 144 -27.05 -13.47 -38.84
N GLY A 145 -27.07 -14.71 -38.34
CA GLY A 145 -27.21 -15.93 -39.14
C GLY A 145 -25.88 -16.51 -39.64
N ASP A 146 -24.75 -15.91 -39.27
CA ASP A 146 -23.43 -16.43 -39.60
C ASP A 146 -23.00 -17.51 -38.59
N MET A 147 -22.25 -18.50 -39.05
CA MET A 147 -21.71 -19.56 -38.19
C MET A 147 -20.23 -19.28 -37.86
N PRO A 148 -19.91 -18.71 -36.69
CA PRO A 148 -18.54 -18.33 -36.33
C PRO A 148 -17.65 -19.56 -36.19
N ASP A 149 -16.35 -19.42 -36.46
CA ASP A 149 -15.34 -20.45 -36.17
C ASP A 149 -14.56 -20.09 -34.89
N PRO A 150 -14.89 -20.68 -33.73
CA PRO A 150 -14.31 -20.29 -32.46
C PRO A 150 -12.85 -20.70 -32.37
N ARG A 151 -11.96 -19.74 -32.10
CA ARG A 151 -10.53 -19.99 -31.91
C ARG A 151 -10.19 -20.17 -30.42
N PRO A 152 -9.08 -20.84 -30.04
CA PRO A 152 -8.72 -20.96 -28.63
C PRO A 152 -8.42 -19.61 -27.96
N LEU A 153 -8.79 -19.49 -26.68
CA LEU A 153 -8.43 -18.36 -25.81
C LEU A 153 -6.97 -18.41 -25.36
N ARG A 154 -6.48 -17.31 -24.77
CA ARG A 154 -5.10 -17.23 -24.27
C ARG A 154 -4.96 -18.05 -23.00
N ASP A 155 -3.73 -18.49 -22.72
CA ASP A 155 -3.50 -19.40 -21.60
C ASP A 155 -3.82 -18.83 -20.22
N LYS A 156 -3.77 -17.51 -20.08
CA LYS A 156 -3.94 -16.79 -18.81
C LYS A 156 -5.31 -16.16 -18.65
N ASP A 157 -6.25 -16.44 -19.56
CA ASP A 157 -7.59 -15.89 -19.50
C ASP A 157 -8.43 -16.63 -18.43
N GLU A 158 -9.21 -15.90 -17.64
CA GLU A 158 -9.91 -16.46 -16.47
C GLU A 158 -11.17 -17.25 -16.86
N LEU A 159 -11.79 -16.91 -18.00
CA LEU A 159 -13.08 -17.46 -18.44
C LEU A 159 -12.98 -18.66 -19.39
N LYS A 160 -11.83 -19.37 -19.43
CA LYS A 160 -11.63 -20.50 -20.34
C LYS A 160 -12.69 -21.58 -20.25
N LYS A 161 -13.07 -21.97 -19.02
CA LYS A 161 -14.06 -23.04 -18.82
C LYS A 161 -15.42 -22.66 -19.43
N PHE A 162 -15.85 -21.42 -19.19
CA PHE A 162 -17.09 -20.90 -19.77
C PHE A 162 -16.99 -20.75 -21.28
N TYR A 163 -15.82 -20.32 -21.77
CA TYR A 163 -15.57 -20.24 -23.20
C TYR A 163 -15.65 -21.59 -23.90
N ASN A 164 -15.10 -22.65 -23.31
CA ASN A 164 -15.19 -23.99 -23.89
C ASN A 164 -16.64 -24.46 -23.99
N LEU A 165 -17.45 -24.22 -22.95
CA LEU A 165 -18.89 -24.48 -23.01
C LEU A 165 -19.59 -23.68 -24.13
N PHE A 166 -19.15 -22.44 -24.35
CA PHE A 166 -19.64 -21.63 -25.47
C PHE A 166 -19.24 -22.24 -26.82
N VAL A 167 -18.01 -22.75 -26.97
CA VAL A 167 -17.58 -23.45 -28.19
C VAL A 167 -18.44 -24.69 -28.45
N ASP A 168 -18.65 -25.53 -27.43
CA ASP A 168 -19.49 -26.72 -27.53
C ASP A 168 -20.94 -26.39 -27.97
N LEU A 169 -21.47 -25.26 -27.49
CA LEU A 169 -22.77 -24.73 -27.91
C LEU A 169 -22.77 -24.34 -29.39
N VAL A 170 -21.75 -23.60 -29.86
CA VAL A 170 -21.64 -23.20 -31.27
C VAL A 170 -21.56 -24.43 -32.18
N ASP A 171 -20.76 -25.42 -31.79
CA ASP A 171 -20.59 -26.65 -32.58
C ASP A 171 -21.89 -27.46 -32.64
N SER A 172 -22.62 -27.56 -31.52
CA SER A 172 -23.95 -28.20 -31.50
C SER A 172 -24.96 -27.51 -32.42
N ILE A 173 -24.92 -26.17 -32.50
CA ILE A 173 -25.80 -25.39 -33.39
C ILE A 173 -25.41 -25.61 -34.86
N LYS A 174 -24.12 -25.67 -35.17
CA LYS A 174 -23.61 -25.96 -36.52
C LYS A 174 -24.02 -27.35 -37.01
N GLU A 175 -23.92 -28.36 -36.15
CA GLU A 175 -24.32 -29.73 -36.49
C GLU A 175 -25.81 -29.85 -36.79
N LYS A 176 -26.65 -29.11 -36.07
CA LYS A 176 -28.11 -29.13 -36.27
C LYS A 176 -28.58 -28.40 -37.54
N HIS A 177 -27.79 -27.44 -38.04
CA HIS A 177 -28.09 -26.68 -39.25
C HIS A 177 -27.45 -27.27 -40.53
N LYS A 178 -26.68 -28.35 -40.40
CA LYS A 178 -26.22 -29.18 -41.52
C LYS A 178 -27.30 -30.16 -41.96
#